data_AF-A0AAE1QY95-F1
#
_entry.id   AF-A0AAE1QY95-F1
#
_cell.length_a   1.000
_cell.length_b   1.000
_cell.length_c   1.000
_cell.angle_alpha   90.00
_cell.angle_beta   90.00
_cell.angle_gamma   90.00
#
_symmetry.space_group_name_H-M   'P 1'
#
loop_
_entity.id
_entity.type
_entity.pdbx_description
1 polymer ?
#
loop_
_entity_poly.entity_id
_entity_poly.type
_entity_poly.pdbx_seq_one_letter_code
_entity_poly.pdbx_strand_id
1 'polypeptide(L)'
;MIMNRRIREHFLLIVFVCLSYDGVRGTKLSKQEDLELEKQLKLLNKPGIKTIKTKYGDIYDCVDFYKQRAFDHPLLKNHNYHPQVCLQYNII
;
A
#
# COMPACT_ATOMS: atom_id res chain seq x y z
N MET A 1 -19.86 -49.58 9.00
CA MET A 1 -18.64 -49.36 9.81
C MET A 1 -18.86 -48.10 10.65
N ILE A 2 -19.13 -48.24 11.94
CA ILE A 2 -19.40 -47.09 12.83
C ILE A 2 -18.06 -46.46 13.17
N MET A 3 -17.74 -45.34 12.55
CA MET A 3 -16.52 -44.60 12.83
C MET A 3 -16.65 -43.91 14.19
N ASN A 4 -15.66 -44.11 15.07
CA ASN A 4 -15.66 -43.59 16.44
C ASN A 4 -15.87 -42.06 16.44
N ARG A 5 -16.76 -41.56 17.32
CA ARG A 5 -17.08 -40.13 17.45
C ARG A 5 -15.82 -39.26 17.58
N ARG A 6 -14.84 -39.69 18.38
CA ARG A 6 -13.56 -38.96 18.52
C ARG A 6 -12.76 -38.94 17.23
N ILE A 7 -12.74 -40.04 16.47
CA ILE A 7 -12.07 -40.10 15.16
C ILE A 7 -12.72 -39.12 14.17
N ARG A 8 -14.06 -39.06 14.16
CA ARG A 8 -14.80 -38.12 13.30
C ARG A 8 -14.51 -36.67 13.66
N GLU A 9 -14.47 -36.33 14.95
CA GLU A 9 -14.16 -34.97 15.41
C GLU A 9 -12.73 -34.56 15.04
N HIS A 10 -11.74 -35.43 15.27
CA HIS A 10 -10.35 -35.17 14.83
C HIS A 10 -10.22 -35.00 13.32
N PHE A 11 -10.92 -35.83 12.54
CA PHE A 11 -10.92 -35.73 11.08
C PHE A 11 -11.48 -34.38 10.60
N LEU A 12 -12.61 -33.94 11.18
CA LEU A 12 -13.20 -32.63 10.85
C LEU A 12 -12.27 -31.46 11.20
N LEU A 13 -11.57 -31.53 12.34
CA LEU A 13 -10.59 -30.51 12.74
C LEU A 13 -9.42 -30.43 11.75
N ILE A 14 -8.88 -31.57 11.32
CA ILE A 14 -7.80 -31.62 10.34
C ILE A 14 -8.25 -31.00 9.01
N VAL A 15 -9.44 -31.38 8.52
CA VAL A 15 -10.01 -30.81 7.29
C VAL A 15 -10.20 -29.30 7.42
N PHE A 16 -10.73 -28.82 8.54
CA PHE A 16 -10.89 -27.38 8.79
C PHE A 16 -9.56 -26.63 8.73
N VAL A 17 -8.51 -27.14 9.38
CA VAL A 17 -7.17 -26.55 9.34
C VAL A 17 -6.61 -26.52 7.92
N CYS A 18 -6.75 -27.61 7.16
CA CYS A 18 -6.30 -27.66 5.77
C CYS A 18 -7.03 -26.67 4.87
N LEU A 19 -8.35 -26.49 5.06
CA LEU A 19 -9.16 -25.52 4.31
C LEU A 19 -8.89 -24.07 4.73
N SER A 20 -8.40 -23.85 5.95
CA SER A 20 -8.05 -22.51 6.46
C SER A 20 -6.67 -22.03 5.99
N TYR A 21 -5.90 -22.90 5.33
CA TYR A 21 -4.54 -22.60 4.92
C TYR A 21 -4.53 -21.88 3.56
N ASP A 22 -4.90 -20.60 3.57
CA ASP A 22 -4.77 -19.70 2.42
C ASP A 22 -3.32 -19.21 2.30
N GLY A 23 -2.43 -20.10 1.83
CA GLY A 23 -1.05 -19.74 1.55
C GLY A 23 -0.93 -18.90 0.28
N VAL A 24 -0.76 -17.58 0.40
CA VAL A 24 -0.36 -16.74 -0.74
C VAL A 24 1.09 -17.05 -1.08
N ARG A 25 1.33 -17.79 -2.17
CA ARG A 25 2.68 -18.09 -2.65
C ARG A 25 3.26 -16.87 -3.37
N GLY A 26 3.91 -15.99 -2.62
CA GLY A 26 4.74 -14.94 -3.19
C GLY A 26 5.99 -15.51 -3.86
N THR A 27 6.31 -15.09 -5.08
CA THR A 27 7.63 -15.32 -5.68
C THR A 27 8.65 -14.46 -4.94
N LYS A 28 9.70 -15.10 -4.39
CA LYS A 28 10.80 -14.39 -3.76
C LYS A 28 11.66 -13.74 -4.85
N LEU A 29 11.85 -12.43 -4.78
CA LEU A 29 12.73 -11.69 -5.68
C LEU A 29 14.20 -12.02 -5.40
N SER A 30 15.03 -11.89 -6.43
CA SER A 30 16.48 -11.88 -6.27
C SER A 30 16.95 -10.59 -5.61
N LYS A 31 18.11 -10.61 -4.97
CA LYS A 31 18.70 -9.41 -4.34
C LYS A 31 18.91 -8.26 -5.34
N GLN A 32 19.13 -8.58 -6.61
CA GLN A 32 19.35 -7.59 -7.65
C GLN A 32 18.02 -6.91 -8.04
N GLU A 33 16.96 -7.68 -8.20
CA GLU A 33 15.62 -7.15 -8.47
C GLU A 33 15.13 -6.27 -7.31
N ASP A 34 15.34 -6.70 -6.07
CA ASP A 34 15.03 -5.90 -4.87
C ASP A 34 15.77 -4.55 -4.89
N LEU A 35 17.07 -4.57 -5.18
CA LEU A 35 17.89 -3.35 -5.23
C LEU A 35 17.45 -2.40 -6.36
N GLU A 36 17.07 -2.95 -7.51
CA GLU A 36 16.58 -2.16 -8.63
C GLU A 36 15.23 -1.51 -8.29
N LEU A 37 14.32 -2.25 -7.66
CA LEU A 37 13.06 -1.71 -7.17
C LEU A 37 13.27 -0.63 -6.11
N GLU A 38 14.22 -0.80 -5.17
CA GLU A 38 14.53 0.24 -4.19
C GLU A 38 15.04 1.53 -4.84
N LYS A 39 15.90 1.42 -5.87
CA LYS A 39 16.38 2.59 -6.62
C LYS A 39 15.23 3.28 -7.33
N GLN A 40 14.37 2.51 -8.00
CA GLN A 40 13.18 3.05 -8.65
C GLN A 40 12.27 3.73 -7.63
N LEU A 41 12.02 3.12 -6.47
CA LEU A 41 11.18 3.66 -5.39
C LEU A 41 11.77 4.91 -4.72
N LYS A 42 13.09 5.12 -4.77
CA LYS A 42 13.71 6.39 -4.34
C LYS A 42 13.51 7.52 -5.36
N LEU A 43 13.47 7.21 -6.65
CA LEU A 43 13.16 8.18 -7.72
C LEU A 43 11.64 8.47 -7.78
N LEU A 44 10.86 7.40 -7.73
CA LEU A 44 9.75 7.20 -6.80
C LEU A 44 9.33 8.37 -5.91
N ASN A 45 9.76 8.27 -4.67
CA ASN A 45 9.24 9.06 -3.57
C ASN A 45 9.87 10.45 -3.54
N LYS A 46 9.04 11.48 -3.72
CA LYS A 46 9.42 12.86 -3.44
C LYS A 46 9.19 13.10 -1.94
N PRO A 47 10.15 13.68 -1.21
CA PRO A 47 9.99 13.92 0.22
C PRO A 47 8.86 14.93 0.47
N GLY A 48 8.06 14.66 1.51
CA GLY A 48 7.08 15.62 2.00
C GLY A 48 7.74 16.87 2.57
N ILE A 49 7.17 18.03 2.30
CA ILE A 49 7.62 19.33 2.85
C ILE A 49 6.95 19.65 4.18
N LYS A 50 5.81 19.00 4.46
CA LYS A 50 5.03 19.19 5.68
C LYS A 50 4.30 17.90 5.99
N THR A 51 4.24 17.54 7.26
CA THR A 51 3.42 16.41 7.73
C THR A 51 2.24 16.96 8.53
N ILE A 52 1.04 16.48 8.22
CA ILE A 52 -0.19 16.79 8.96
C ILE A 52 -0.58 15.53 9.72
N LYS A 53 -0.83 15.67 11.01
CA LYS A 53 -1.39 14.60 11.84
C LYS A 53 -2.83 14.94 12.20
N THR A 54 -3.76 14.04 11.95
CA THR A 54 -5.16 14.23 12.34
C THR A 54 -5.36 13.89 13.80
N LYS A 55 -6.49 14.35 14.37
CA LYS A 55 -6.94 13.94 15.70
C LYS A 55 -7.21 12.44 15.83
N TYR A 56 -7.41 11.74 14.71
CA TYR A 56 -7.63 10.30 14.65
C TYR A 56 -6.33 9.50 14.48
N GLY A 57 -5.18 10.18 14.35
CA GLY A 57 -3.88 9.55 14.23
C GLY A 57 -3.41 9.32 12.78
N ASP A 58 -4.17 9.77 11.77
CA ASP A 58 -3.72 9.71 10.38
C ASP A 58 -2.56 10.67 10.16
N ILE A 59 -1.59 10.24 9.33
CA ILE A 59 -0.41 11.02 9.00
C ILE A 59 -0.40 11.25 7.48
N TYR A 60 -0.44 12.52 7.08
CA TYR A 60 -0.38 12.94 5.68
C TYR A 60 0.89 13.74 5.41
N ASP A 61 1.73 13.25 4.50
CA ASP A 61 2.86 14.01 3.99
C ASP A 61 2.42 14.84 2.78
N CYS A 62 2.52 16.16 2.92
CA CYS A 62 2.23 17.13 1.88
C CYS A 62 3.45 17.32 0.98
N VAL A 63 3.22 17.33 -0.33
CA VAL A 63 4.20 17.75 -1.35
C VAL A 63 3.72 19.05 -2.00
N ASP A 64 4.65 19.86 -2.48
CA ASP A 64 4.34 21.04 -3.29
C ASP A 64 3.51 20.62 -4.52
N PHE A 65 2.42 21.35 -4.78
CA PHE A 65 1.50 21.06 -5.88
C PHE A 65 2.26 20.94 -7.21
N TYR A 66 3.03 21.95 -7.59
CA TYR A 66 3.75 21.97 -8.87
C TYR A 66 4.88 20.93 -8.93
N LYS A 67 5.26 20.35 -7.80
CA LYS A 67 6.27 19.28 -7.72
C LYS A 67 5.65 17.89 -7.62
N GLN A 68 4.33 17.75 -7.65
CA GLN A 68 3.67 16.45 -7.70
C GLN A 68 4.14 15.63 -8.90
N ARG A 69 4.21 14.30 -8.73
CA ARG A 69 4.65 13.39 -9.79
C ARG A 69 3.79 13.38 -11.04
N ALA A 70 2.51 13.69 -10.89
CA ALA A 70 1.62 13.80 -12.03
C ALA A 70 2.19 14.75 -13.10
N PHE A 71 2.87 15.82 -12.69
CA PHE A 71 3.44 16.82 -13.59
C PHE A 71 4.77 16.41 -14.23
N ASP A 72 5.38 15.29 -13.81
CA ASP A 72 6.52 14.70 -14.53
C ASP A 72 6.07 14.06 -15.86
N HIS A 73 4.75 13.85 -16.04
CA HIS A 73 4.20 13.32 -17.29
C HIS A 73 4.30 14.37 -18.43
N PRO A 74 4.85 14.03 -19.61
CA PRO A 74 5.09 14.98 -20.70
C PRO A 74 3.85 15.78 -21.11
N LEU A 75 2.67 15.15 -21.10
CA LEU A 75 1.39 15.79 -21.44
C LEU A 75 0.95 16.86 -20.43
N LEU A 76 1.48 16.81 -19.21
CA LEU A 76 1.07 17.65 -18.09
C LEU A 76 2.09 18.74 -17.75
N LYS A 77 3.30 18.71 -18.35
CA LYS A 77 4.44 19.57 -18.03
C LYS A 77 4.22 21.07 -18.30
N ASN A 78 3.40 21.41 -19.29
CA ASN A 78 3.17 22.80 -19.74
C ASN A 78 1.70 23.22 -19.64
N HIS A 79 0.90 22.46 -18.89
CA HIS A 79 -0.49 22.79 -18.70
C HIS A 79 -0.61 23.89 -17.63
N ASN A 80 -1.33 24.95 -17.93
CA ASN A 80 -1.61 26.02 -16.97
C ASN A 80 -2.71 25.55 -16.01
N TYR A 81 -2.30 25.02 -14.86
CA TYR A 81 -3.24 24.70 -13.79
C TYR A 81 -3.61 25.97 -13.05
N HIS A 82 -4.89 26.26 -13.00
CA HIS A 82 -5.44 27.12 -11.97
C HIS A 82 -6.02 26.20 -10.90
N PRO A 83 -5.29 25.90 -9.81
CA PRO A 83 -5.83 25.04 -8.76
C PRO A 83 -7.06 25.71 -8.16
N GLN A 84 -8.25 25.31 -8.64
CA GLN A 84 -9.51 25.64 -8.00
C GLN A 84 -9.70 24.61 -6.88
N VAL A 85 -9.70 25.11 -5.63
CA VAL A 85 -9.94 24.39 -4.36
C VAL A 85 -8.67 23.76 -3.74
N CYS A 86 -8.28 23.97 -2.47
CA CYS A 86 -8.86 24.76 -1.37
C CYS A 86 -7.73 25.38 -0.51
N LEU A 87 -7.74 26.69 -0.31
CA LEU A 87 -7.20 27.30 0.90
C LEU A 87 -8.15 26.99 2.06
N GLN A 88 -8.23 25.73 2.46
CA GLN A 88 -8.70 25.39 3.80
C GLN A 88 -7.50 24.93 4.59
N TYR A 89 -6.83 25.93 5.16
CA TYR A 89 -5.94 25.81 6.31
C TYR A 89 -6.62 25.19 7.56
N ASN A 90 -7.86 24.66 7.43
CA ASN A 90 -8.65 24.05 8.50
C ASN A 90 -9.24 22.70 8.04
N ILE A 91 -8.38 21.70 7.84
CA ILE A 91 -8.80 20.31 8.09
C ILE A 91 -8.05 19.86 9.35
N ILE A 92 -8.54 20.35 10.50
CA ILE A 92 -8.42 19.77 11.85
C ILE A 92 -9.75 20.06 12.55
#